data_AF-A0A5C3N0Y0-F1
#
_entry.id   AF-A0A5C3N0Y0-F1
#
_cell.length_a   1.000
_cell.length_b   1.000
_cell.length_c   1.000
_cell.angle_alpha   90.00
_cell.angle_beta   90.00
_cell.angle_gamma   90.00
#
_symmetry.space_group_name_H-M   'P 1'
#
loop_
_entity.id
_entity.type
_entity.pdbx_description
1 polymer ?
#
loop_
_entity_poly.entity_id
_entity_poly.type
_entity_poly.pdbx_seq_one_letter_code
_entity_poly.pdbx_strand_id
1 'polypeptide(L)'
;MFKLSIPAVLVALAGYALAQESHQISMINRCTSGNPVFLYEADGNPQGPTTIGGQVLGGIAWLNGFAGADCLSSGVNCGAVEFTLRNDAPNQNAADFTLEAQPQNGNHQFTYPMSFTYIGGGACNGLSDNCPSAGDCPDAFTDPTNGKPIQCLGTNAGIQITFC
;
A
#
# COMPACT_ATOMS: atom_id res chain seq x y z
N MET A 1 -16.61 -57.53 -41.18
CA MET A 1 -15.50 -56.70 -40.65
C MET A 1 -16.07 -55.33 -40.29
N PHE A 2 -16.40 -55.11 -39.01
CA PHE A 2 -16.97 -53.84 -38.53
C PHE A 2 -15.83 -52.94 -38.03
N LYS A 3 -15.66 -51.77 -38.66
CA LYS A 3 -14.75 -50.73 -38.20
C LYS A 3 -15.49 -49.86 -37.18
N LEU A 4 -15.15 -49.97 -35.89
CA LEU A 4 -15.58 -49.01 -34.88
C LEU A 4 -14.57 -47.86 -34.82
N SER A 5 -15.05 -46.66 -35.14
CA SER A 5 -14.35 -45.40 -34.98
C SER A 5 -14.33 -45.00 -33.51
N ILE A 6 -13.15 -44.74 -32.95
CA ILE A 6 -12.97 -44.23 -31.59
C ILE A 6 -13.28 -42.72 -31.60
N PRO A 7 -14.26 -42.20 -30.84
CA PRO A 7 -14.34 -40.77 -30.61
C PRO A 7 -13.37 -40.43 -29.47
N ALA A 8 -12.30 -39.71 -29.79
CA ALA A 8 -11.46 -39.07 -28.79
C ALA A 8 -12.23 -37.86 -28.22
N VAL A 9 -12.73 -38.00 -26.99
CA VAL A 9 -13.28 -36.87 -26.22
C VAL A 9 -12.10 -36.12 -25.62
N LEU A 10 -11.65 -35.06 -26.32
CA LEU A 10 -10.76 -34.06 -25.75
C LEU A 10 -11.58 -33.15 -24.84
N VAL A 11 -11.57 -33.44 -23.53
CA VAL A 11 -12.07 -32.52 -22.52
C VAL A 11 -11.08 -31.36 -22.45
N ALA A 12 -11.44 -30.23 -23.07
CA ALA A 12 -10.72 -28.98 -22.89
C ALA A 12 -11.00 -28.48 -21.46
N LEU A 13 -10.09 -28.77 -20.54
CA LEU A 13 -9.97 -28.05 -19.27
C LEU A 13 -9.50 -26.64 -19.63
N ALA A 14 -10.44 -25.77 -20.00
CA ALA A 14 -10.23 -24.33 -19.96
C ALA A 14 -10.07 -23.96 -18.48
N GLY A 15 -8.83 -24.04 -17.99
CA GLY A 15 -8.47 -23.55 -16.68
C GLY A 15 -8.72 -22.05 -16.66
N TYR A 16 -9.81 -21.63 -16.04
CA TYR A 16 -9.99 -20.25 -15.61
C TYR A 16 -8.89 -20.01 -14.57
N ALA A 17 -7.76 -19.45 -14.99
CA ALA A 17 -6.86 -18.82 -14.04
C ALA A 17 -7.67 -17.66 -13.46
N LEU A 18 -8.28 -17.86 -12.29
CA LEU A 18 -8.73 -16.75 -11.47
C LEU A 18 -7.49 -15.87 -11.31
N ALA A 19 -7.53 -14.65 -11.84
CA ALA A 19 -6.43 -13.71 -11.66
C ALA A 19 -6.26 -13.54 -10.15
N GLN A 20 -5.22 -14.16 -9.60
CA GLN A 20 -4.94 -14.09 -8.18
C GLN A 20 -4.63 -12.64 -7.85
N GLU A 21 -5.32 -12.11 -6.84
CA GLU A 21 -5.05 -10.77 -6.33
C GLU A 21 -3.59 -10.67 -5.89
N SER A 22 -2.91 -9.64 -6.36
CA SER A 22 -1.48 -9.45 -6.14
C SER A 22 -1.14 -7.97 -6.17
N HIS A 23 -0.59 -7.45 -5.09
CA HIS A 23 -0.22 -6.04 -4.94
C HIS A 23 1.28 -5.92 -4.67
N GLN A 24 1.96 -5.07 -5.45
CA GLN A 24 3.38 -4.78 -5.24
C GLN A 24 3.53 -3.58 -4.31
N ILE A 25 4.25 -3.74 -3.20
CA ILE A 25 4.61 -2.66 -2.29
C ILE A 25 6.11 -2.44 -2.42
N SER A 26 6.50 -1.32 -3.01
CA SER A 26 7.89 -0.88 -3.10
C SER A 26 8.13 0.31 -2.18
N MET A 27 9.28 0.35 -1.51
CA MET A 27 9.67 1.48 -0.67
C MET A 27 11.10 1.88 -0.97
N ILE A 28 11.33 3.19 -1.09
CA ILE A 28 12.63 3.80 -1.37
C ILE A 28 12.99 4.67 -0.16
N ASN A 29 14.15 4.41 0.45
CA ASN A 29 14.73 5.31 1.43
C ASN A 29 15.82 6.16 0.78
N ARG A 30 15.60 7.47 0.68
CA ARG A 30 16.62 8.45 0.31
C ARG A 30 17.12 9.24 1.52
N CYS A 31 16.59 8.96 2.71
CA CYS A 31 17.11 9.53 3.93
C CYS A 31 18.49 8.94 4.25
N THR A 32 19.24 9.63 5.13
CA THR A 32 20.56 9.16 5.59
C THR A 32 20.48 8.06 6.66
N SER A 33 19.28 7.69 7.12
CA SER A 33 19.04 6.69 8.16
C SER A 33 17.63 6.09 8.08
N GLY A 34 17.35 5.09 8.92
CA GLY A 34 16.07 4.39 8.98
C GLY A 34 15.95 3.26 7.95
N ASN A 35 15.01 2.35 8.19
CA ASN A 35 14.65 1.27 7.28
C ASN A 35 13.16 1.35 6.96
N PRO A 36 12.76 1.47 5.67
CA PRO A 36 11.36 1.41 5.30
C PRO A 36 10.77 0.07 5.68
N VAL A 37 9.70 0.12 6.47
CA VAL A 37 8.91 -1.05 6.83
C VAL A 37 7.44 -0.70 6.69
N PHE A 38 6.61 -1.72 6.52
CA PHE A 38 5.17 -1.61 6.64
C PHE A 38 4.61 -2.82 7.40
N LEU A 39 3.40 -2.66 7.91
CA LEU A 39 2.54 -3.76 8.36
C LEU A 39 1.13 -3.50 7.84
N TYR A 40 0.24 -4.49 7.98
CA TYR A 40 -1.15 -4.37 7.55
C TYR A 40 -2.05 -5.30 8.38
N GLU A 41 -3.37 -5.21 8.22
CA GLU A 41 -4.35 -5.90 9.09
C GLU A 41 -4.09 -7.42 9.23
N ALA A 42 -3.74 -8.09 8.13
CA ALA A 42 -3.51 -9.53 8.15
C ALA A 42 -2.10 -9.96 8.58
N ASP A 43 -1.13 -9.02 8.67
CA ASP A 43 0.20 -9.27 9.23
C ASP A 43 0.74 -8.03 9.95
N GLY A 44 0.63 -8.06 11.28
CA GLY A 44 1.11 -7.00 12.17
C GLY A 44 2.63 -7.00 12.39
N ASN A 45 3.40 -7.90 11.77
CA ASN A 45 4.85 -7.88 11.86
C ASN A 45 5.42 -6.88 10.84
N PRO A 46 6.21 -5.88 11.26
CA PRO A 46 6.85 -4.96 10.33
C PRO A 46 7.74 -5.70 9.33
N GLN A 47 7.57 -5.42 8.05
CA GLN A 47 8.31 -6.05 6.96
C GLN A 47 8.74 -5.03 5.90
N GLY A 48 9.81 -5.36 5.16
CA GLY A 48 10.28 -4.53 4.05
C GLY A 48 9.43 -4.68 2.79
N PRO A 49 9.83 -4.02 1.68
CA PRO A 49 9.13 -4.10 0.39
C PRO A 49 8.92 -5.53 -0.08
N THR A 50 7.72 -5.84 -0.55
CA THR A 50 7.35 -7.17 -1.03
C THR A 50 6.14 -7.14 -1.94
N THR A 51 5.78 -8.29 -2.50
CA THR A 51 4.50 -8.51 -3.18
C THR A 51 3.60 -9.34 -2.27
N ILE A 52 2.38 -8.85 -2.04
CA ILE A 52 1.36 -9.56 -1.26
C ILE A 52 0.37 -10.21 -2.21
N GLY A 53 0.15 -11.52 -2.03
CA GLY A 53 -0.88 -12.29 -2.74
C GLY A 53 -2.20 -12.26 -1.99
N GLY A 54 -3.02 -11.24 -2.26
CA GLY A 54 -4.29 -10.94 -1.58
C GLY A 54 -4.37 -9.47 -1.18
N GLN A 55 -5.53 -9.03 -0.70
CA GLN A 55 -5.75 -7.65 -0.27
C GLN A 55 -4.76 -7.18 0.82
N VAL A 56 -4.46 -5.89 0.79
CA VAL A 56 -3.74 -5.18 1.84
C VAL A 56 -4.69 -4.15 2.44
N LEU A 57 -5.25 -4.44 3.61
CA LEU A 57 -6.15 -3.54 4.33
C LEU A 57 -5.39 -2.87 5.48
N GLY A 58 -5.56 -1.55 5.64
CA GLY A 58 -4.90 -0.79 6.70
C GLY A 58 -3.39 -0.92 6.68
N GLY A 59 -2.79 -0.93 5.48
CA GLY A 59 -1.35 -0.90 5.33
C GLY A 59 -0.80 0.42 5.83
N ILE A 60 0.27 0.39 6.61
CA ILE A 60 0.93 1.60 7.12
C ILE A 60 2.44 1.45 6.97
N ALA A 61 3.10 2.41 6.32
CA ALA A 61 4.53 2.39 6.04
C ALA A 61 5.25 3.57 6.69
N TRP A 62 6.41 3.30 7.31
CA TRP A 62 7.22 4.28 8.01
C TRP A 62 8.72 3.92 7.97
N LEU A 63 9.58 4.80 8.49
CA LEU A 63 11.00 4.50 8.71
C LEU A 63 11.23 3.98 10.13
N ASN A 64 11.57 2.71 10.26
CA ASN A 64 12.00 2.13 11.53
C ASN A 64 13.47 2.46 11.83
N GLY A 65 13.77 2.87 13.07
CA GLY A 65 15.13 3.21 13.50
C GLY A 65 15.69 4.46 12.81
N PHE A 66 14.84 5.44 12.50
CA PHE A 66 15.26 6.72 11.96
C PHE A 66 16.09 7.51 12.98
N ALA A 67 17.25 8.05 12.57
CA ALA A 67 18.12 8.77 13.49
C ALA A 67 17.50 10.11 13.90
N GLY A 68 17.44 10.38 15.20
CA GLY A 68 16.92 11.64 15.75
C GLY A 68 15.40 11.66 15.97
N ALA A 69 14.70 10.55 15.71
CA ALA A 69 13.29 10.38 16.06
C ALA A 69 13.04 8.98 16.65
N ASP A 70 12.03 8.85 17.50
CA ASP A 70 11.62 7.58 18.10
C ASP A 70 10.43 6.98 17.35
N CYS A 71 10.65 6.66 16.07
CA CYS A 71 9.60 6.09 15.21
C CYS A 71 9.31 4.64 15.63
N LEU A 72 8.14 4.43 16.26
CA LEU A 72 7.71 3.13 16.75
C LEU A 72 6.84 2.41 15.70
N SER A 73 6.31 1.24 16.07
CA SER A 73 5.45 0.44 15.21
C SER A 73 4.29 1.26 14.65
N SER A 74 3.93 1.01 13.38
CA SER A 74 2.90 1.76 12.66
C SER A 74 3.20 3.25 12.56
N GLY A 75 4.47 3.66 12.66
CA GLY A 75 4.86 5.07 12.55
C GLY A 75 4.46 5.93 13.76
N VAL A 76 4.14 5.35 14.91
CA VAL A 76 3.89 6.12 16.15
C VAL A 76 5.08 7.05 16.43
N ASN A 77 4.77 8.30 16.81
CA ASN A 77 5.70 9.45 16.95
C ASN A 77 6.31 10.00 15.64
N CYS A 78 5.97 9.43 14.48
CA CYS A 78 6.48 9.84 13.18
C CYS A 78 5.36 9.94 12.13
N GLY A 79 5.70 10.41 10.94
CA GLY A 79 4.78 10.44 9.81
C GLY A 79 4.77 9.08 9.12
N ALA A 80 3.61 8.67 8.61
CA ALA A 80 3.46 7.43 7.88
C ALA A 80 2.61 7.62 6.63
N VAL A 81 2.76 6.69 5.68
CA VAL A 81 1.87 6.54 4.54
C VAL A 81 0.89 5.41 4.86
N GLU A 82 -0.40 5.71 4.87
CA GLU A 82 -1.46 4.73 5.02
C GLU A 82 -1.99 4.33 3.64
N PHE A 83 -2.35 3.07 3.47
CA PHE A 83 -2.84 2.57 2.19
C PHE A 83 -3.73 1.33 2.32
N THR A 84 -4.67 1.21 1.38
CA THR A 84 -5.50 0.03 1.15
C THR A 84 -5.38 -0.35 -0.33
N LEU A 85 -5.06 -1.62 -0.59
CA LEU A 85 -4.97 -2.19 -1.94
C LEU A 85 -5.87 -3.42 -2.01
N ARG A 86 -6.88 -3.41 -2.87
CA ARG A 86 -7.87 -4.49 -2.97
C ARG A 86 -8.56 -4.57 -4.32
N ASN A 87 -8.91 -5.79 -4.73
CA ASN A 87 -9.66 -6.09 -5.96
C ASN A 87 -11.15 -6.37 -5.70
N ASP A 88 -11.48 -6.80 -4.49
CA ASP A 88 -12.84 -7.16 -4.09
C ASP A 88 -13.69 -5.93 -3.76
N ALA A 89 -15.01 -6.07 -3.70
CA ALA A 89 -15.91 -4.95 -3.45
C ALA A 89 -15.58 -4.23 -2.11
N PRO A 90 -15.47 -2.88 -2.09
CA PRO A 90 -15.93 -1.93 -3.13
C PRO A 90 -14.93 -1.67 -4.28
N ASN A 91 -13.81 -2.40 -4.34
CA ASN A 91 -12.72 -2.28 -5.31
C ASN A 91 -12.07 -0.90 -5.26
N GLN A 92 -11.93 -0.39 -4.04
CA GLN A 92 -11.42 0.94 -3.76
C GLN A 92 -10.02 0.83 -3.17
N ASN A 93 -9.02 1.18 -3.97
CA ASN A 93 -7.69 1.45 -3.45
C ASN A 93 -7.65 2.88 -2.91
N ALA A 94 -6.94 3.09 -1.81
CA ALA A 94 -6.81 4.38 -1.15
C ALA A 94 -5.41 4.52 -0.56
N ALA A 95 -4.84 5.72 -0.57
CA ALA A 95 -3.57 6.02 0.08
C ALA A 95 -3.54 7.49 0.51
N ASP A 96 -2.89 7.75 1.63
CA ASP A 96 -2.78 9.07 2.25
C ASP A 96 -1.57 9.14 3.19
N PHE A 97 -1.40 10.29 3.83
CA PHE A 97 -0.42 10.50 4.89
C PHE A 97 -1.14 10.72 6.21
N THR A 98 -0.64 10.10 7.29
CA THR A 98 -1.10 10.41 8.65
C THR A 98 -0.08 11.26 9.41
N LEU A 99 -0.58 12.35 9.98
CA LEU A 99 0.11 13.37 10.79
C LEU A 99 -0.77 13.80 11.97
N GLU A 100 -1.59 12.88 12.48
CA GLU A 100 -2.47 13.07 13.63
C GLU A 100 -1.68 13.09 14.95
N ALA A 101 -1.21 14.28 15.34
CA ALA A 101 -0.33 14.48 16.49
C ALA A 101 -0.97 14.20 17.85
N GLN A 102 -2.26 13.86 17.91
CA GLN A 102 -2.97 13.57 19.15
C GLN A 102 -2.63 12.14 19.64
N PRO A 103 -2.35 11.93 20.93
CA PRO A 103 -1.93 10.62 21.45
C PRO A 103 -2.91 9.48 21.18
N GLN A 104 -4.22 9.77 21.19
CA GLN A 104 -5.25 8.76 20.90
C GLN A 104 -5.28 8.30 19.44
N ASN A 105 -4.63 9.04 18.54
CA ASN A 105 -4.53 8.74 17.11
C ASN A 105 -3.10 8.32 16.71
N GLY A 106 -2.27 7.88 17.66
CA GLY A 106 -0.92 7.38 17.37
C GLY A 106 0.20 8.40 17.44
N ASN A 107 -0.09 9.68 17.76
CA ASN A 107 0.91 10.75 17.87
C ASN A 107 1.75 10.89 16.59
N HIS A 108 1.11 10.81 15.43
CA HIS A 108 1.79 10.89 14.14
C HIS A 108 2.23 12.32 13.86
N GLN A 109 3.51 12.52 13.55
CA GLN A 109 4.11 13.84 13.41
C GLN A 109 5.07 13.89 12.22
N PHE A 110 5.06 15.00 11.49
CA PHE A 110 5.97 15.16 10.37
C PHE A 110 7.42 15.05 10.83
N THR A 111 8.14 14.05 10.34
CA THR A 111 9.52 13.73 10.74
C THR A 111 10.48 13.73 9.56
N TYR A 112 9.99 13.31 8.39
CA TYR A 112 10.72 13.25 7.14
C TYR A 112 9.74 13.49 5.97
N PRO A 113 10.23 13.99 4.82
CA PRO A 113 9.44 14.05 3.60
C PRO A 113 8.97 12.67 3.17
N MET A 114 7.73 12.58 2.68
CA MET A 114 7.12 11.35 2.19
C MET A 114 6.41 11.60 0.88
N SER A 115 6.41 10.60 0.00
CA SER A 115 5.55 10.58 -1.19
C SER A 115 5.09 9.17 -1.47
N PHE A 116 3.99 9.03 -2.18
CA PHE A 116 3.60 7.76 -2.76
C PHE A 116 3.16 7.92 -4.22
N THR A 117 3.23 6.83 -4.97
CA THR A 117 2.70 6.71 -6.32
C THR A 117 2.16 5.31 -6.52
N TYR A 118 0.92 5.21 -6.99
CA TYR A 118 0.37 3.93 -7.40
C TYR A 118 1.08 3.40 -8.65
N ILE A 119 1.36 2.10 -8.66
CA ILE A 119 1.99 1.39 -9.78
C ILE A 119 1.06 0.27 -10.27
N GLY A 120 0.90 0.10 -11.57
CA GLY A 120 -0.09 -0.84 -12.10
C GLY A 120 -1.53 -0.44 -11.76
N GLY A 121 -2.47 -1.40 -11.76
CA GLY A 121 -3.87 -1.10 -11.40
C GLY A 121 -4.67 -0.31 -12.43
N GLY A 122 -4.22 -0.20 -13.68
CA GLY A 122 -4.94 0.50 -14.73
C GLY A 122 -5.12 2.00 -14.42
N ALA A 123 -6.33 2.41 -14.05
CA ALA A 123 -6.66 3.80 -13.71
C ALA A 123 -5.96 4.31 -12.44
N CYS A 124 -5.44 3.42 -11.60
CA CYS A 124 -4.61 3.79 -10.46
C CYS A 124 -3.21 4.25 -10.88
N ASN A 125 -2.65 3.69 -11.96
CA ASN A 125 -1.24 3.81 -12.27
C ASN A 125 -0.81 5.29 -12.45
N GLY A 126 0.17 5.72 -11.68
CA GLY A 126 0.73 7.07 -11.74
C GLY A 126 -0.02 8.13 -10.93
N LEU A 127 -1.14 7.79 -10.27
CA LEU A 127 -1.71 8.66 -9.25
C LEU A 127 -0.75 8.73 -8.06
N SER A 128 -0.53 9.94 -7.55
CA SER A 128 0.52 10.20 -6.56
C SER A 128 0.14 11.37 -5.67
N ASP A 129 0.72 11.40 -4.49
CA ASP A 129 0.74 12.58 -3.62
C ASP A 129 2.12 12.74 -2.96
N ASN A 130 2.40 13.93 -2.46
CA ASN A 130 3.66 14.30 -1.86
C ASN A 130 3.45 15.18 -0.62
N CYS A 131 4.20 14.88 0.43
CA CYS A 131 4.24 15.56 1.70
C CYS A 131 5.69 15.99 1.99
N PRO A 132 6.19 17.06 1.35
CA PRO A 132 7.58 17.50 1.48
C PRO A 132 7.91 18.17 2.82
N SER A 133 6.94 18.76 3.51
CA SER A 133 7.15 19.43 4.80
C SER A 133 5.87 19.52 5.63
N ALA A 134 5.96 19.68 6.95
CA ALA A 134 4.79 19.79 7.82
C ALA A 134 3.75 20.87 7.40
N GLY A 135 4.20 21.95 6.74
CA GLY A 135 3.33 23.02 6.24
C GLY A 135 2.88 22.85 4.78
N ASP A 136 3.32 21.79 4.12
CA ASP A 136 3.08 21.48 2.71
C ASP A 136 2.74 19.99 2.58
N CYS A 137 1.66 19.57 3.26
CA CYS A 137 1.06 18.24 3.18
C CYS A 137 -0.47 18.37 3.24
N PRO A 138 -1.10 19.03 2.25
CA PRO A 138 -2.48 19.52 2.36
C PRO A 138 -3.54 18.43 2.45
N ASP A 139 -3.26 17.22 1.98
CA ASP A 139 -4.20 16.10 1.94
C ASP A 139 -3.97 15.08 3.07
N ALA A 140 -2.96 15.33 3.93
CA ALA A 140 -2.67 14.49 5.09
C ALA A 140 -3.76 14.59 6.17
N PHE A 141 -4.04 13.46 6.84
CA PHE A 141 -4.82 13.46 8.06
C PHE A 141 -4.04 14.15 9.19
N THR A 142 -4.55 15.25 9.71
CA THR A 142 -4.07 15.90 10.95
C THR A 142 -5.09 15.82 12.08
N ASP A 143 -6.28 15.34 11.75
CA ASP A 143 -7.31 14.78 12.62
C ASP A 143 -8.11 13.73 11.82
N PRO A 144 -8.97 12.91 12.46
CA PRO A 144 -9.64 11.79 11.79
C PRO A 144 -10.63 12.16 10.69
N THR A 145 -10.85 13.45 10.41
CA THR A 145 -11.95 13.94 9.57
C THR A 145 -11.50 14.83 8.42
N ASN A 146 -10.21 15.20 8.36
CA ASN A 146 -9.74 16.25 7.46
C ASN A 146 -8.83 15.80 6.31
N GLY A 147 -8.34 14.55 6.34
CA GLY A 147 -7.52 14.00 5.27
C GLY A 147 -8.31 13.72 3.99
N LYS A 148 -7.59 13.67 2.87
CA LYS A 148 -8.16 13.45 1.53
C LYS A 148 -7.40 12.34 0.81
N PRO A 149 -7.71 11.07 1.08
CA PRO A 149 -7.00 9.97 0.47
C PRO A 149 -7.15 9.97 -1.05
N ILE A 150 -6.03 9.72 -1.74
CA ILE A 150 -6.02 9.50 -3.18
C ILE A 150 -6.57 8.12 -3.47
N GLN A 151 -7.70 8.12 -4.17
CA GLN A 151 -8.54 6.96 -4.39
C GLN A 151 -8.61 6.59 -5.87
N CYS A 152 -8.60 5.30 -6.17
CA CYS A 152 -8.79 4.79 -7.53
C CYS A 152 -9.41 3.39 -7.54
N LEU A 153 -10.16 3.12 -8.61
CA LEU A 153 -10.70 1.79 -8.91
C LEU A 153 -9.74 1.09 -9.88
N GLY A 154 -9.20 -0.06 -9.49
CA GLY A 154 -8.17 -0.75 -10.25
C GLY A 154 -7.81 -2.09 -9.63
N THR A 155 -7.55 -3.10 -10.45
CA THR A 155 -7.17 -4.43 -9.97
C THR A 155 -5.65 -4.60 -9.95
N ASN A 156 -5.12 -5.24 -8.91
CA ASN A 156 -3.69 -5.47 -8.71
C ASN A 156 -2.88 -4.16 -8.74
N ALA A 157 -3.44 -3.10 -8.15
CA ALA A 157 -2.73 -1.84 -7.94
C ALA A 157 -1.62 -2.06 -6.90
N GLY A 158 -0.39 -1.73 -7.23
CA GLY A 158 0.70 -1.61 -6.27
C GLY A 158 0.88 -0.17 -5.81
N ILE A 159 1.84 0.03 -4.90
CA ILE A 159 2.25 1.34 -4.41
C ILE A 159 3.78 1.41 -4.34
N GLN A 160 4.33 2.56 -4.72
CA GLN A 160 5.70 2.95 -4.46
C GLN A 160 5.70 4.09 -3.45
N ILE A 161 6.40 3.90 -2.34
CA ILE A 161 6.51 4.89 -1.26
C ILE A 161 7.95 5.36 -1.22
N THR A 162 8.18 6.68 -1.17
CA THR A 162 9.51 7.25 -1.05
C THR A 162 9.61 8.13 0.18
N PHE A 163 10.67 7.92 0.95
CA PHE A 163 11.07 8.76 2.08
C PHE A 163 12.33 9.58 1.70
N CYS A 164 12.34 10.89 1.96
CA CYS A 164 13.43 11.89 1.68
C CYS A 164 14.08 11.95 0.26
#